data_AF-A0A067XQ66-F1
#
_entry.id   AF-A0A067XQ66-F1
#
_cell.length_a   1.000
_cell.length_b   1.000
_cell.length_c   1.000
_cell.angle_alpha   90.00
_cell.angle_beta   90.00
_cell.angle_gamma   90.00
#
_symmetry.space_group_name_H-M   'P 1'
#
loop_
_entity.id
_entity.type
_entity.pdbx_description
1 polymer ?
#
loop_
_entity_poly.entity_id
_entity_poly.type
_entity_poly.pdbx_seq_one_letter_code
_entity_poly.pdbx_strand_id
1 'polypeptide(L)'
;SLTQAISTLRKMLKDSTKSPAFVKTVPKRGYQLIADVTRSAPLASSDSTPLQQDEEIEEEHVDIMTVTPKIVTEMANKIPDSDTVQSTESDLDSKLRYWLPKILVTLAVILPLMVLMLTNPAKSQFRTLASVNSIPIKTPLNHPDISEWVPAIKTCVESYNNRHSDERLPTE
;
A
#
# COMPACT_ATOMS: atom_id res chain seq x y z
N SER A 1 6.69 21.67 -4.34
CA SER A 1 6.40 22.93 -5.07
C SER A 1 5.74 22.63 -6.42
N LEU A 2 4.87 23.51 -6.92
CA LEU A 2 4.16 23.35 -8.21
C LEU A 2 5.13 23.20 -9.40
N THR A 3 6.14 24.06 -9.48
CA THR A 3 7.13 24.03 -10.58
C THR A 3 7.95 22.75 -10.60
N GLN A 4 8.24 22.20 -9.42
CA GLN A 4 8.90 20.90 -9.27
C GLN A 4 7.99 19.77 -9.76
N ALA A 5 6.70 19.79 -9.41
CA ALA A 5 5.74 18.77 -9.85
C ALA A 5 5.61 18.74 -11.38
N ILE A 6 5.50 19.91 -12.02
CA ILE A 6 5.46 20.01 -13.49
C ILE A 6 6.77 19.52 -14.12
N SER A 7 7.92 19.83 -13.52
CA SER A 7 9.21 19.34 -14.00
C SER A 7 9.33 17.81 -13.91
N THR A 8 8.83 17.22 -12.83
CA THR A 8 8.79 15.76 -12.67
C THR A 8 7.84 15.12 -13.69
N LEU A 9 6.63 15.66 -13.85
CA LEU A 9 5.64 15.15 -14.80
C LEU A 9 6.15 15.19 -16.25
N ARG A 10 6.77 16.29 -16.68
CA ARG A 10 7.40 16.41 -18.01
C ARG A 10 8.52 15.38 -18.21
N LYS A 11 9.32 15.08 -17.18
CA LYS A 11 10.35 14.03 -17.25
C LYS A 11 9.75 12.63 -17.40
N MET A 12 8.69 12.31 -16.66
CA MET A 12 8.02 11.01 -16.72
C MET A 12 7.36 10.76 -18.08
N LEU A 13 6.71 11.78 -18.63
CA LEU A 13 6.04 11.72 -19.93
C LEU A 13 6.98 11.99 -21.11
N LYS A 14 8.26 12.29 -20.85
CA LYS A 14 9.25 12.72 -21.85
C LYS A 14 8.77 13.91 -22.71
N ASP A 15 8.03 14.82 -22.07
CA ASP A 15 7.43 15.98 -22.73
C ASP A 15 8.45 17.11 -22.92
N SER A 16 8.50 17.65 -24.14
CA SER A 16 9.45 18.70 -24.53
C SER A 16 8.91 20.09 -24.21
N THR A 17 9.75 20.98 -23.66
CA THR A 17 9.35 22.38 -23.39
C THR A 17 9.27 23.25 -24.64
N LYS A 18 9.90 22.83 -25.73
CA LYS A 18 9.90 23.55 -27.02
C LYS A 18 8.75 23.13 -27.92
N SER A 19 8.27 21.89 -27.75
CA SER A 19 7.21 21.28 -28.54
C SER A 19 6.31 20.45 -27.61
N PRO A 20 5.49 21.10 -26.77
CA PRO A 20 4.73 20.42 -25.73
C PRO A 20 3.62 19.59 -26.35
N ALA A 21 3.53 18.32 -25.92
CA ALA A 21 2.42 17.42 -26.26
C ALA A 21 1.43 17.28 -25.10
N PHE A 22 1.87 17.50 -23.85
CA PHE A 22 1.04 17.29 -22.66
C PHE A 22 0.82 18.56 -21.87
N VAL A 23 1.86 19.36 -21.57
CA VAL A 23 1.71 20.57 -20.73
C VAL A 23 2.29 21.81 -21.39
N LYS A 24 1.45 22.82 -21.63
CA LYS A 24 1.81 24.12 -22.18
C LYS A 24 1.96 25.19 -21.08
N THR A 25 2.98 26.03 -21.21
CA THR A 25 3.13 27.23 -20.37
C THR A 25 2.53 28.45 -21.05
N VAL A 26 1.74 29.23 -20.32
CA VAL A 26 1.11 30.46 -20.79
C VAL A 26 1.55 31.63 -19.90
N PRO A 27 2.14 32.70 -20.46
CA PRO A 27 2.60 33.85 -19.69
C PRO A 27 1.50 34.43 -18.80
N LYS A 28 1.83 34.71 -17.53
CA LYS A 28 0.92 35.26 -16.50
C LYS A 28 -0.32 34.40 -16.17
N ARG A 29 -0.47 33.23 -16.81
CA ARG A 29 -1.61 32.30 -16.62
C ARG A 29 -1.18 30.96 -16.03
N GLY A 30 0.07 30.55 -16.24
CA GLY A 30 0.64 29.34 -15.62
C GLY A 30 0.69 28.16 -16.59
N TYR A 31 0.23 26.99 -16.14
CA TYR A 31 0.33 25.73 -16.89
C TYR A 31 -1.05 25.27 -17.35
N GLN A 32 -1.12 24.74 -18.57
CA GLN A 32 -2.34 24.16 -19.15
C GLN A 32 -2.04 22.74 -19.63
N LEU A 33 -2.90 21.79 -19.26
CA LEU A 33 -2.89 20.44 -19.82
C LEU A 33 -3.55 20.49 -21.20
N ILE A 34 -2.85 20.01 -22.22
CA ILE A 34 -3.28 20.03 -23.62
C ILE A 34 -3.52 18.63 -24.20
N ALA A 35 -3.30 17.58 -23.41
CA ALA A 35 -3.58 16.21 -23.79
C ALA A 35 -5.01 15.80 -23.43
N ASP A 36 -5.57 14.89 -24.22
CA ASP A 36 -6.87 14.28 -23.91
C ASP A 36 -6.74 13.37 -22.69
N VAL A 37 -7.66 13.52 -21.74
CA VAL A 37 -7.68 12.74 -20.50
C VAL A 37 -8.90 11.84 -20.52
N THR A 38 -8.65 10.55 -20.76
CA THR A 38 -9.64 9.52 -20.49
C THR A 38 -9.54 9.14 -19.02
N ARG A 39 -10.65 9.25 -18.28
CA ARG A 39 -10.69 8.70 -16.92
C ARG A 39 -10.61 7.18 -17.06
N SER A 40 -9.52 6.59 -16.62
CA SER A 40 -9.53 5.16 -16.33
C SER A 40 -10.59 4.98 -15.25
N ALA A 41 -11.70 4.32 -15.58
CA ALA A 41 -12.65 3.89 -14.58
C ALA A 41 -11.84 3.21 -13.46
N PRO A 42 -12.14 3.47 -12.18
CA PRO A 42 -11.71 2.56 -11.14
C PRO A 42 -12.08 1.17 -11.62
N LEU A 43 -11.25 0.16 -11.40
CA LEU A 43 -11.62 -1.23 -11.66
C LEU A 43 -12.73 -1.63 -10.66
N ALA A 44 -13.91 -1.03 -10.80
CA ALA A 44 -15.15 -1.18 -10.08
C ALA A 44 -16.20 -0.27 -10.76
N SER A 45 -17.38 -0.85 -11.04
CA SER A 45 -18.61 -0.24 -11.58
C SER A 45 -18.61 0.19 -13.05
N SER A 46 -19.13 -0.73 -13.87
CA SER A 46 -20.15 -0.53 -14.91
C SER A 46 -20.54 0.91 -15.28
N ASP A 47 -20.40 1.18 -16.57
CA ASP A 47 -21.25 2.00 -17.45
C ASP A 47 -22.11 3.09 -16.77
N SER A 48 -21.70 4.35 -16.93
CA SER A 48 -22.64 5.47 -16.91
C SER A 48 -22.07 6.69 -17.64
N THR A 49 -22.77 7.01 -18.73
CA THR A 49 -22.77 8.26 -19.50
C THR A 49 -22.82 9.49 -18.58
N PRO A 50 -22.08 10.59 -18.87
CA PRO A 50 -21.99 11.72 -17.94
C PRO A 50 -23.17 12.68 -18.08
N LEU A 51 -23.83 12.99 -16.96
CA LEU A 51 -24.61 14.22 -16.79
C LEU A 51 -24.11 14.95 -15.53
N GLN A 52 -23.90 16.26 -15.71
CA GLN A 52 -23.43 17.27 -14.78
C GLN A 52 -24.13 17.25 -13.41
N GLN A 53 -23.38 17.42 -12.31
CA GLN A 53 -23.87 18.11 -11.12
C GLN A 53 -22.72 18.75 -10.34
N ASP A 54 -22.75 20.08 -10.27
CA ASP A 54 -21.96 20.93 -9.37
C ASP A 54 -22.53 20.83 -7.96
N GLU A 55 -21.70 20.67 -6.93
CA GLU A 55 -22.10 20.99 -5.55
C GLU A 55 -20.90 21.45 -4.70
N GLU A 56 -21.16 22.52 -3.93
CA GLU A 56 -20.25 23.39 -3.18
C GLU A 56 -19.70 22.73 -1.90
N ILE A 57 -18.52 23.18 -1.49
CA ILE A 57 -17.78 22.77 -0.29
C ILE A 57 -18.16 23.73 0.86
N GLU A 58 -18.57 23.20 2.01
CA GLU A 58 -18.66 23.97 3.26
C GLU A 58 -17.72 23.35 4.31
N GLU A 59 -16.77 24.16 4.78
CA GLU A 59 -15.68 23.80 5.69
C GLU A 59 -16.12 23.92 7.17
N GLU A 60 -15.81 22.92 8.00
CA GLU A 60 -16.03 22.98 9.45
C GLU A 60 -14.68 23.04 10.21
N HIS A 61 -14.46 24.17 10.89
CA HIS A 61 -13.29 24.52 11.69
C HIS A 61 -13.48 24.08 13.15
N VAL A 62 -12.50 23.34 13.70
CA VAL A 62 -12.45 23.06 15.15
C VAL A 62 -11.05 23.37 15.70
N ASP A 63 -11.01 24.40 16.55
CA ASP A 63 -9.85 24.92 17.26
C ASP A 63 -9.58 24.14 18.57
N ILE A 64 -8.31 24.21 18.98
CA ILE A 64 -7.58 23.43 19.97
C ILE A 64 -7.84 23.96 21.38
N MET A 65 -8.13 23.08 22.34
CA MET A 65 -8.21 23.46 23.76
C MET A 65 -7.01 22.93 24.56
N THR A 66 -6.20 23.87 25.03
CA THR A 66 -5.05 23.71 25.94
C THR A 66 -5.55 23.59 27.38
N VAL A 67 -5.04 22.63 28.16
CA VAL A 67 -5.14 22.68 29.64
C VAL A 67 -3.83 22.22 30.27
N THR A 68 -3.17 23.15 30.97
CA THR A 68 -2.14 22.87 31.98
C THR A 68 -2.80 22.93 33.36
N PRO A 69 -2.31 22.18 34.36
CA PRO A 69 -2.15 22.82 35.66
C PRO A 69 -0.83 22.50 36.38
N LYS A 70 -0.21 23.61 36.77
CA LYS A 70 0.63 23.91 37.94
C LYS A 70 0.37 23.04 39.18
N ILE A 71 1.42 22.68 39.94
CA ILE A 71 1.55 22.85 41.40
C ILE A 71 3.02 22.71 41.82
N VAL A 72 3.42 23.64 42.70
CA VAL A 72 4.72 23.89 43.34
C VAL A 72 4.78 23.15 44.68
N THR A 73 5.98 22.89 45.22
CA THR A 73 6.42 22.98 46.65
C THR A 73 7.49 21.91 46.90
N GLU A 74 8.79 22.24 46.84
CA GLU A 74 9.66 22.82 47.89
C GLU A 74 10.40 21.75 48.70
N MET A 75 11.72 21.94 48.76
CA MET A 75 12.74 21.07 49.31
C MET A 75 12.75 21.10 50.84
N ALA A 76 13.02 19.97 51.48
CA ALA A 76 13.63 19.95 52.81
C ALA A 76 14.58 18.76 52.94
N ASN A 77 15.84 19.11 53.12
CA ASN A 77 17.03 18.27 53.29
C ASN A 77 17.13 17.73 54.73
N LYS A 78 17.46 16.44 54.91
CA LYS A 78 18.20 15.96 56.11
C LYS A 78 18.76 14.54 55.94
N ILE A 79 20.08 14.45 56.01
CA ILE A 79 20.95 13.27 56.26
C ILE A 79 21.83 13.73 57.46
N PRO A 80 22.23 12.92 58.48
CA PRO A 80 23.10 11.76 58.28
C PRO A 80 23.03 10.54 59.26
N ASP A 81 23.64 9.46 58.74
CA ASP A 81 24.39 8.34 59.35
C ASP A 81 23.82 7.53 60.52
N SER A 82 23.70 6.21 60.34
CA SER A 82 24.68 5.24 60.88
C SER A 82 24.24 3.77 60.63
N ASP A 83 25.08 3.05 59.90
CA ASP A 83 25.48 1.63 60.06
C ASP A 83 24.46 0.46 60.16
N THR A 84 24.52 -0.39 59.10
CA THR A 84 24.92 -1.82 59.18
C THR A 84 23.83 -2.92 59.23
N VAL A 85 23.72 -3.62 58.07
CA VAL A 85 23.17 -4.97 57.71
C VAL A 85 21.72 -5.29 58.08
N GLN A 86 20.88 -5.83 57.18
CA GLN A 86 21.11 -7.08 56.46
C GLN A 86 20.12 -7.21 55.28
N SER A 87 20.57 -6.93 54.05
CA SER A 87 19.80 -7.20 52.83
C SER A 87 19.82 -8.70 52.52
N THR A 88 18.73 -9.39 52.83
CA THR A 88 18.42 -10.69 52.23
C THR A 88 17.35 -10.41 51.19
N GLU A 89 17.74 -10.31 49.90
CA GLU A 89 16.89 -10.41 48.70
C GLU A 89 17.68 -9.86 47.49
N SER A 90 18.42 -10.70 46.76
CA SER A 90 18.89 -10.33 45.41
C SER A 90 19.34 -11.49 44.51
N ASP A 91 18.99 -12.75 44.82
CA ASP A 91 19.43 -13.87 43.98
C ASP A 91 18.58 -14.05 42.70
N LEU A 92 17.34 -13.55 42.71
CA LEU A 92 16.50 -13.50 41.51
C LEU A 92 16.93 -12.38 40.54
N ASP A 93 17.44 -11.28 41.08
CA ASP A 93 17.73 -10.06 40.32
C ASP A 93 19.07 -10.18 39.55
N SER A 94 20.06 -10.84 40.13
CA SER A 94 21.37 -11.08 39.49
C SER A 94 21.28 -12.08 38.33
N LYS A 95 20.52 -13.17 38.50
CA LYS A 95 20.31 -14.21 37.49
C LYS A 95 19.47 -13.71 36.31
N LEU A 96 18.44 -12.90 36.60
CA LEU A 96 17.63 -12.24 35.58
C LEU A 96 18.47 -11.25 34.77
N ARG A 97 19.30 -10.41 35.42
CA ARG A 97 20.19 -9.45 34.72
C ARG A 97 21.22 -10.12 33.81
N TYR A 98 21.69 -11.31 34.16
CA TYR A 98 22.62 -12.10 33.33
C TYR A 98 21.94 -12.80 32.14
N TRP A 99 20.68 -13.21 32.28
CA TRP A 99 19.92 -13.88 31.21
C TRP A 99 19.17 -12.91 30.30
N LEU A 100 18.83 -11.72 30.79
CA LEU A 100 18.11 -10.69 30.03
C LEU A 100 18.80 -10.31 28.70
N PRO A 101 20.12 -10.04 28.62
CA PRO A 101 20.76 -9.73 27.34
C PRO A 101 20.78 -10.95 26.41
N LYS A 102 20.89 -12.18 26.94
CA LYS A 102 20.83 -13.40 26.13
C LYS A 102 19.45 -13.60 25.52
N ILE A 103 18.40 -13.41 26.31
CA ILE A 103 17.01 -13.49 25.84
C ILE A 103 16.71 -12.38 24.82
N LEU A 104 17.22 -11.16 25.04
CA LEU A 104 17.04 -10.04 24.12
C LEU A 104 17.68 -10.34 22.76
N VAL A 105 18.91 -10.87 22.75
CA VAL A 105 19.63 -11.22 21.52
C VAL A 105 18.98 -12.41 20.82
N THR A 106 18.54 -13.44 21.55
CA THR A 106 17.85 -14.57 20.93
C THR A 106 16.52 -14.16 20.34
N LEU A 107 15.72 -13.33 21.04
CA LEU A 107 14.48 -12.78 20.51
C LEU A 107 14.73 -11.94 19.26
N ALA A 108 15.77 -11.11 19.25
CA ALA A 108 16.13 -10.26 18.10
C ALA A 108 16.48 -11.08 16.84
N VAL A 109 17.01 -12.30 16.99
CA VAL A 109 17.33 -13.20 15.86
C VAL A 109 16.14 -14.11 15.52
N ILE A 110 15.42 -14.59 16.52
CA ILE A 110 14.27 -15.50 16.33
C ILE A 110 13.08 -14.77 15.72
N LEU A 111 12.83 -13.51 16.09
CA LEU A 111 11.71 -12.73 15.57
C LEU A 111 11.74 -12.58 14.04
N PRO A 112 12.84 -12.15 13.39
CA PRO A 112 12.88 -12.09 11.92
C PRO A 112 12.81 -13.48 11.28
N LEU A 113 13.43 -14.51 11.87
CA LEU A 113 13.31 -15.90 11.39
C LEU A 113 11.86 -16.41 11.44
N MET A 114 11.15 -16.08 12.51
CA MET A 114 9.75 -16.43 12.71
C MET A 114 8.84 -15.69 11.73
N VAL A 115 9.10 -14.40 11.48
CA VAL A 115 8.41 -13.64 10.43
C VAL A 115 8.64 -14.27 9.07
N LEU A 116 9.88 -14.60 8.71
CA LEU A 116 10.21 -15.23 7.42
C LEU A 116 9.55 -16.61 7.23
N MET A 117 9.42 -17.39 8.30
CA MET A 117 8.74 -18.69 8.28
C MET A 117 7.20 -18.56 8.26
N LEU A 118 6.66 -17.51 8.88
CA LEU A 118 5.20 -17.34 9.04
C LEU A 118 4.57 -16.52 7.92
N THR A 119 5.34 -15.69 7.21
CA THR A 119 4.88 -14.97 6.01
C THR A 119 4.76 -15.93 4.83
N ASN A 120 3.66 -16.66 4.79
CA ASN A 120 3.23 -17.32 3.56
C ASN A 120 2.61 -16.25 2.65
N PRO A 121 3.11 -16.05 1.42
CA PRO A 121 2.46 -15.13 0.49
C PRO A 121 1.03 -15.61 0.22
N ALA A 122 0.10 -14.67 0.06
CA ALA A 122 -1.29 -14.99 -0.27
C ALA A 122 -1.32 -15.81 -1.57
N LYS A 123 -1.87 -17.03 -1.51
CA LYS A 123 -2.00 -17.90 -2.68
C LYS A 123 -3.10 -17.35 -3.59
N SER A 124 -2.78 -17.08 -4.85
CA SER A 124 -3.78 -16.67 -5.85
C SER A 124 -4.73 -17.84 -6.14
N GLN A 125 -5.96 -17.75 -5.66
CA GLN A 125 -7.00 -18.74 -5.94
C GLN A 125 -7.72 -18.39 -7.25
N PHE A 126 -7.85 -19.37 -8.13
CA PHE A 126 -8.54 -19.23 -9.41
C PHE A 126 -9.75 -20.15 -9.47
N ARG A 127 -10.86 -19.67 -10.04
CA ARG A 127 -12.03 -20.49 -10.41
C ARG A 127 -12.00 -20.79 -11.91
N THR A 128 -12.45 -21.98 -12.30
CA THR A 128 -12.55 -22.38 -13.71
C THR A 128 -13.91 -21.99 -14.27
N LEU A 129 -13.95 -21.23 -15.37
CA LEU A 129 -15.20 -20.79 -16.00
C LEU A 129 -15.69 -21.77 -17.06
N ALA A 130 -14.77 -22.28 -17.88
CA ALA A 130 -15.05 -23.23 -18.95
C ALA A 130 -13.77 -23.99 -19.32
N SER A 131 -13.92 -25.08 -20.09
CA SER A 131 -12.79 -25.81 -20.70
C SER A 131 -12.98 -25.86 -22.20
N VAL A 132 -11.90 -25.62 -22.96
CA VAL A 132 -11.87 -25.71 -24.44
C VAL A 132 -10.70 -26.61 -24.81
N ASN A 133 -10.96 -27.71 -25.51
CA ASN A 133 -9.92 -28.67 -25.93
C ASN A 133 -8.98 -29.07 -24.78
N SER A 134 -9.54 -29.33 -23.59
CA SER A 134 -8.83 -29.67 -22.35
C SER A 134 -8.02 -28.54 -21.70
N ILE A 135 -8.17 -27.29 -22.15
CA ILE A 135 -7.52 -26.11 -21.58
C ILE A 135 -8.52 -25.38 -20.66
N PRO A 136 -8.28 -25.33 -19.34
CA PRO A 136 -9.19 -24.70 -18.40
C PRO A 136 -9.03 -23.17 -18.42
N ILE A 137 -10.10 -22.45 -18.76
CA ILE A 137 -10.14 -20.99 -18.69
C ILE A 137 -10.34 -20.60 -17.23
N LYS A 138 -9.31 -19.99 -16.63
CA LYS A 138 -9.27 -19.62 -15.21
C LYS A 138 -9.45 -18.12 -15.02
N THR A 139 -10.01 -17.76 -13.88
CA THR A 139 -10.14 -16.37 -13.45
C THR A 139 -9.97 -16.24 -11.93
N PRO A 140 -9.33 -15.18 -11.41
CA PRO A 140 -9.13 -15.06 -9.97
C PRO A 140 -10.48 -14.94 -9.23
N LEU A 141 -10.51 -15.48 -8.01
CA LEU A 141 -11.74 -15.50 -7.20
C LEU A 141 -12.27 -14.09 -6.88
N ASN A 142 -11.38 -13.09 -6.81
CA ASN A 142 -11.69 -11.71 -6.45
C ASN A 142 -12.04 -10.80 -7.64
N HIS A 143 -12.31 -11.36 -8.83
CA HIS A 143 -12.76 -10.58 -9.98
C HIS A 143 -14.31 -10.66 -10.14
N PRO A 144 -14.94 -9.62 -10.71
CA PRO A 144 -16.38 -9.65 -11.04
C PRO A 144 -16.68 -10.77 -12.04
N ASP A 145 -17.93 -11.24 -12.11
CA ASP A 145 -18.25 -12.33 -13.02
C ASP A 145 -18.12 -11.95 -14.50
N ILE A 146 -17.37 -12.76 -15.26
CA ILE A 146 -17.14 -12.59 -16.70
C ILE A 146 -17.75 -13.74 -17.52
N SER A 147 -18.67 -14.50 -16.94
CA SER A 147 -19.35 -15.63 -17.61
C SER A 147 -19.97 -15.24 -18.96
N GLU A 148 -20.44 -14.00 -19.11
CA GLU A 148 -20.98 -13.46 -20.35
C GLU A 148 -19.97 -13.39 -21.50
N TRP A 149 -18.69 -13.20 -21.19
CA TRP A 149 -17.60 -13.09 -22.17
C TRP A 149 -17.00 -14.44 -22.57
N VAL A 150 -17.37 -15.51 -21.88
CA VAL A 150 -16.87 -16.87 -22.15
C VAL A 150 -16.98 -17.26 -23.63
N PRO A 151 -18.07 -16.99 -24.37
CA PRO A 151 -18.14 -17.33 -25.79
C PRO A 151 -17.08 -16.62 -26.63
N ALA A 152 -16.81 -15.34 -26.37
CA ALA A 152 -15.78 -14.58 -27.07
C ALA A 152 -14.37 -15.11 -26.76
N ILE A 153 -14.13 -15.47 -25.49
CA ILE A 153 -12.86 -16.08 -25.06
C ILE A 153 -12.65 -17.43 -25.75
N LYS A 154 -13.69 -18.27 -25.87
CA LYS A 154 -13.62 -19.55 -26.59
C LYS A 154 -13.19 -19.36 -28.04
N THR A 155 -13.84 -18.46 -28.77
CA THR A 155 -13.48 -18.16 -30.17
C THR A 155 -12.04 -17.66 -30.30
N CYS A 156 -11.57 -16.86 -29.33
CA CYS A 156 -10.18 -16.41 -29.30
C CYS A 156 -9.19 -17.57 -29.11
N VAL A 157 -9.44 -18.44 -28.13
CA VAL A 157 -8.61 -19.63 -27.85
C VAL A 157 -8.59 -20.58 -29.05
N GLU A 158 -9.74 -20.82 -29.67
CA GLU A 158 -9.82 -21.65 -30.88
C GLU A 158 -9.02 -21.04 -32.04
N SER A 159 -9.14 -19.73 -32.26
CA SER A 159 -8.35 -19.04 -33.28
C SER A 159 -6.85 -19.10 -33.00
N TYR A 160 -6.46 -18.99 -31.72
CA TYR A 160 -5.07 -19.10 -31.30
C TYR A 160 -4.51 -20.51 -31.55
N ASN A 161 -5.25 -21.55 -31.12
CA ASN A 161 -4.86 -22.94 -31.30
C ASN A 161 -4.75 -23.33 -32.78
N ASN A 162 -5.63 -22.80 -33.64
CA ASN A 162 -5.54 -23.03 -35.08
C ASN A 162 -4.29 -22.39 -35.73
N ARG A 163 -3.70 -21.36 -35.10
CA ARG A 163 -2.53 -20.63 -35.62
C ARG A 163 -1.20 -21.12 -35.02
N HIS A 164 -1.24 -21.89 -33.95
CA HIS A 164 -0.06 -22.32 -33.20
C HIS A 164 -0.05 -23.84 -33.03
N SER A 165 1.00 -24.50 -33.52
CA SER A 165 1.21 -25.94 -33.37
C SER A 165 1.65 -26.33 -31.94
N ASP A 166 1.46 -27.61 -31.60
CA ASP A 166 1.46 -28.23 -30.26
C ASP A 166 2.42 -27.67 -29.20
N GLU A 167 3.68 -27.35 -29.55
CA GLU A 167 4.66 -26.82 -28.59
C GLU A 167 4.29 -25.43 -28.01
N ARG A 168 3.37 -24.70 -28.65
CA ARG A 168 2.90 -23.37 -28.24
C ARG A 168 1.46 -23.36 -27.76
N LEU A 169 0.86 -24.53 -27.54
CA LEU A 169 -0.49 -24.60 -26.99
C LEU A 169 -0.50 -24.13 -25.54
N PRO A 170 -1.50 -23.33 -25.13
CA PRO A 170 -1.61 -22.85 -23.76
C PRO A 170 -2.06 -23.98 -22.85
N THR A 171 -1.53 -24.00 -21.61
CA THR A 171 -1.85 -25.03 -20.61
C THR A 171 -2.97 -24.61 -19.65
N GLU A 172 -3.11 -23.31 -19.37
CA GLU A 172 -4.11 -22.71 -18.47
C GLU A 172 -4.27 -21.20 -18.70
#